data_AF-A0A519Y2A5-F1
#
_entry.id   AF-A0A519Y2A5-F1
#
_cell.length_a   1.000
_cell.length_b   1.000
_cell.length_c   1.000
_cell.angle_alpha   90.00
_cell.angle_beta   90.00
_cell.angle_gamma   90.00
#
_symmetry.space_group_name_H-M   'P 1'
#
loop_
_entity.id
_entity.type
_entity.pdbx_description
1 polymer ?
#
loop_
_entity_poly.entity_id
_entity_poly.type
_entity_poly.pdbx_seq_one_letter_code
_entity_poly.pdbx_strand_id
1 'polypeptide(L)'
;GLSGTDFEAVVDLEKIASIKEIGINILNYQWQKMHPPKELIVEVSTDGVNYKQISQQTKFSLEGINPVLLKFNPTDARFVKIKATNIGTIPSGFYGAGTKALLLVDEIIIN
;
A
#
# COMPACT_ATOMS: atom_id res chain seq x y z
N GLY A 1 -1.90 -11.85 0.47
CA GLY A 1 -0.52 -11.77 1.02
C GLY A 1 0.49 -12.20 -0.02
N LEU A 2 1.67 -11.56 -0.05
CA LEU A 2 2.69 -11.74 -1.08
C LEU A 2 4.06 -12.03 -0.46
N SER A 3 4.76 -13.06 -0.92
CA SER A 3 6.03 -13.50 -0.34
C SER A 3 7.23 -13.00 -1.16
N GLY A 4 7.94 -12.00 -0.62
CA GLY A 4 9.13 -11.41 -1.22
C GLY A 4 8.89 -10.62 -2.51
N THR A 5 7.63 -10.33 -2.85
CA THR A 5 7.24 -9.55 -4.04
C THR A 5 6.38 -8.36 -3.64
N ASP A 6 6.43 -7.32 -4.46
CA ASP A 6 5.66 -6.08 -4.29
C ASP A 6 4.17 -6.33 -4.52
N PHE A 7 3.34 -5.49 -3.90
CA PHE A 7 1.92 -5.40 -4.20
C PHE A 7 1.69 -4.26 -5.17
N GLU A 8 0.94 -4.50 -6.23
CA GLU A 8 0.37 -3.47 -7.09
C GLU A 8 -1.09 -3.82 -7.39
N ALA A 9 -1.98 -2.85 -7.21
CA ALA A 9 -3.37 -2.94 -7.59
C ALA A 9 -3.83 -1.66 -8.28
N VAL A 10 -4.64 -1.81 -9.31
CA VAL A 10 -5.36 -0.70 -9.95
C VAL A 10 -6.85 -0.95 -9.76
N VAL A 11 -7.52 -0.02 -9.09
CA VAL A 11 -8.98 -0.01 -8.93
C VAL A 11 -9.56 0.90 -10.01
N ASP A 12 -10.41 0.36 -10.88
CA ASP A 12 -11.25 1.15 -11.81
C ASP A 12 -12.58 1.46 -11.13
N LEU A 13 -12.88 2.75 -10.95
CA LEU A 13 -14.14 3.27 -10.40
C LEU A 13 -15.28 3.28 -11.44
N GLU A 14 -15.03 2.72 -12.63
CA GLU A 14 -15.89 2.63 -13.82
C GLU A 14 -16.18 3.97 -14.52
N LYS A 15 -16.18 5.06 -13.75
CA LYS A 15 -16.38 6.43 -14.21
C LYS A 15 -15.45 7.39 -13.47
N ILE A 16 -15.27 8.57 -14.03
CA ILE A 16 -14.59 9.67 -13.31
C ILE A 16 -15.47 10.05 -12.11
N ALA A 17 -14.90 9.98 -10.92
CA ALA A 17 -15.50 10.37 -9.66
C ALA A 17 -14.55 11.27 -8.88
N SER A 18 -15.12 12.22 -8.13
CA SER A 18 -14.34 13.07 -7.23
C SER A 18 -14.13 12.32 -5.91
N ILE A 19 -12.88 12.02 -5.58
CA ILE A 19 -12.48 11.31 -4.36
C ILE A 19 -11.62 12.22 -3.47
N LYS A 20 -11.61 11.97 -2.17
CA LYS A 20 -10.89 12.79 -1.17
C LYS A 20 -10.21 11.96 -0.08
N GLU A 21 -10.49 10.66 -0.03
CA GLU A 21 -9.94 9.78 0.99
C GLU A 21 -9.65 8.39 0.44
N ILE A 22 -8.50 7.83 0.82
CA ILE A 22 -8.12 6.45 0.54
C ILE A 22 -7.67 5.79 1.85
N GLY A 23 -8.28 4.65 2.17
CA GLY A 23 -7.96 3.82 3.32
C GLY A 23 -7.31 2.50 2.90
N ILE A 24 -6.29 2.06 3.64
CA ILE A 24 -5.68 0.74 3.46
C ILE A 24 -5.04 0.24 4.76
N ASN A 25 -5.17 -1.06 5.04
CA ASN A 25 -4.56 -1.68 6.22
C ASN A 25 -3.31 -2.47 5.85
N ILE A 26 -2.24 -2.23 6.60
CA ILE A 26 -0.95 -2.93 6.46
C ILE A 26 -0.63 -3.67 7.76
N LEU A 27 -0.32 -4.96 7.69
CA LEU A 27 0.12 -5.70 8.87
C LEU A 27 1.64 -5.62 9.05
N ASN A 28 2.06 -5.18 10.24
CA ASN A 28 3.45 -5.21 10.69
C ASN A 28 3.56 -6.19 11.86
N TYR A 29 3.84 -7.46 11.57
CA TYR A 29 3.95 -8.50 12.59
C TYR A 29 5.18 -9.39 12.33
N GLN A 30 6.34 -8.81 12.62
CA GLN A 30 7.65 -9.32 12.21
C GLN A 30 8.00 -10.65 12.89
N TRP A 31 7.43 -10.94 14.06
CA TRP A 31 7.56 -12.24 14.74
C TRP A 31 6.98 -13.42 13.94
N GLN A 32 6.12 -13.15 12.95
CA GLN A 32 5.64 -14.14 12.00
C GLN A 32 6.06 -13.81 10.55
N LYS A 33 7.20 -13.14 10.38
CA LYS A 33 7.77 -12.76 9.07
C LYS A 33 6.93 -11.78 8.26
N MET A 34 5.90 -11.18 8.87
CA MET A 34 5.04 -10.20 8.22
C MET A 34 5.66 -8.82 8.38
N HIS A 35 6.33 -8.34 7.34
CA HIS A 35 6.96 -7.03 7.38
C HIS A 35 6.11 -6.02 6.59
N PRO A 36 6.00 -4.78 7.10
CA PRO A 36 5.40 -3.69 6.35
C PRO A 36 6.27 -3.39 5.11
N PRO A 37 5.69 -2.73 4.09
CA PRO A 37 6.46 -2.36 2.91
C PRO A 37 7.48 -1.26 3.23
N LYS A 38 8.50 -1.13 2.39
CA LYS A 38 9.45 -0.01 2.41
C LYS A 38 8.74 1.32 2.15
N GLU A 39 7.78 1.28 1.24
CA GLU A 39 6.93 2.40 0.92
C GLU A 39 5.56 1.93 0.42
N LEU A 40 4.55 2.74 0.67
CA LEU A 40 3.22 2.64 0.11
C LEU A 40 2.96 3.93 -0.68
N ILE A 41 2.75 3.78 -1.99
CA ILE A 41 2.48 4.88 -2.92
C ILE A 41 1.04 4.75 -3.41
N VAL A 42 0.36 5.89 -3.48
CA VAL A 42 -0.98 5.99 -4.08
C VAL A 42 -0.93 6.99 -5.22
N GLU A 43 -1.43 6.57 -6.38
CA GLU A 43 -1.52 7.37 -7.59
C GLU A 43 -2.95 7.35 -8.14
N VAL A 44 -3.35 8.41 -8.83
CA VAL A 44 -4.67 8.52 -9.46
C VAL A 44 -4.56 8.88 -10.94
N SER A 45 -5.53 8.48 -11.73
CA SER A 45 -5.60 8.78 -13.16
C SER A 45 -7.05 8.87 -13.64
N THR A 46 -7.31 9.71 -14.64
CA THR A 46 -8.61 9.78 -15.34
C THR A 46 -8.62 8.99 -16.65
N ASP A 47 -7.45 8.69 -17.22
CA ASP A 47 -7.29 8.04 -18.53
C ASP A 47 -6.68 6.62 -18.46
N GLY A 48 -6.19 6.21 -17.29
CA GLY A 48 -5.58 4.90 -17.06
C GLY A 48 -4.16 4.78 -17.61
N VAL A 49 -3.59 5.86 -18.14
CA VAL A 49 -2.26 5.92 -18.75
C VAL A 49 -1.36 6.85 -17.95
N ASN A 50 -1.82 8.08 -17.69
CA ASN A 50 -1.08 9.09 -16.96
C ASN A 50 -1.52 9.08 -15.50
N TYR A 51 -0.61 8.65 -14.62
CA TYR A 51 -0.85 8.58 -13.18
C TYR A 51 -0.14 9.73 -12.46
N LYS A 52 -0.86 10.36 -11.54
CA LYS A 52 -0.34 11.38 -10.62
C LYS A 52 -0.25 10.79 -9.22
N GLN A 53 0.95 10.78 -8.65
CA GLN A 53 1.14 10.43 -7.24
C GLN A 53 0.45 11.47 -6.34
N ILE A 54 -0.34 10.98 -5.39
CA ILE A 54 -1.04 11.81 -4.39
C ILE A 54 -0.57 11.50 -2.96
N SER A 55 0.16 10.41 -2.75
CA SER A 55 0.74 10.07 -1.45
C SER A 55 1.92 9.11 -1.53
N GLN A 56 2.77 9.20 -0.52
CA GLN A 56 3.84 8.26 -0.21
C GLN A 56 3.98 8.12 1.31
N GLN A 57 3.94 6.90 1.82
CA GLN A 57 4.19 6.59 3.23
C GLN A 57 5.32 5.58 3.36
N THR A 58 6.31 5.87 4.20
CA THR A 58 7.51 5.04 4.40
C THR A 58 7.67 4.55 5.84
N LYS A 59 6.71 4.85 6.72
CA LYS A 59 6.76 4.51 8.14
C LYS A 59 5.50 3.78 8.57
N PHE A 60 5.69 2.65 9.25
CA PHE A 60 4.65 1.77 9.80
C PHE A 60 5.09 1.35 11.20
N SER A 61 4.78 2.17 12.20
CA SER A 61 5.37 2.07 13.53
C SER A 61 4.62 1.15 14.49
N LEU A 62 3.38 0.78 14.18
CA LEU A 62 2.57 -0.06 15.07
C LEU A 62 2.95 -1.52 14.85
N GLU A 63 3.16 -2.27 15.93
CA GLU A 63 3.12 -3.73 15.88
C GLU A 63 1.66 -4.16 15.74
N GLY A 64 1.37 -5.01 14.75
CA GLY A 64 0.02 -5.33 14.32
C GLY A 64 -0.45 -4.45 13.15
N ILE A 65 -1.75 -4.12 13.15
CA ILE A 65 -2.39 -3.44 12.02
C ILE A 65 -2.03 -1.96 12.04
N ASN A 66 -1.51 -1.47 10.92
CA ASN A 66 -1.27 -0.06 10.63
C ASN A 66 -2.37 0.43 9.69
N PRO A 67 -3.39 1.15 10.20
CA PRO A 67 -4.36 1.82 9.35
C PRO A 67 -3.70 3.00 8.66
N VAL A 68 -3.68 2.98 7.34
CA VAL A 68 -3.27 4.12 6.51
C VAL A 68 -4.54 4.82 6.03
N LEU A 69 -4.71 6.06 6.48
CA LEU A 69 -5.81 6.92 6.05
C LEU A 69 -5.22 8.16 5.38
N LEU A 70 -5.31 8.19 4.05
CA LEU A 70 -4.85 9.30 3.24
C LEU A 70 -6.02 10.24 2.96
N LYS A 71 -5.96 11.46 3.47
CA LYS A 71 -6.91 12.55 3.16
C LYS A 71 -6.25 13.59 2.27
N PHE A 72 -6.97 14.05 1.26
CA PHE A 72 -6.48 15.01 0.26
C PHE A 72 -7.61 15.90 -0.24
N ASN A 73 -7.25 16.98 -0.94
CA ASN A 73 -8.25 17.83 -1.60
C ASN A 73 -9.02 17.00 -2.65
N PRO A 74 -10.35 17.18 -2.78
CA PRO A 74 -11.14 16.49 -3.79
C PRO A 74 -10.46 16.48 -5.15
N THR A 75 -10.24 15.29 -5.70
CA THR A 75 -9.50 15.06 -6.93
C THR A 75 -10.30 14.11 -7.81
N ASP A 76 -10.48 14.47 -9.07
CA ASP A 76 -11.16 13.63 -10.03
C ASP A 76 -10.26 12.46 -10.47
N ALA A 77 -10.78 11.24 -10.34
CA ALA A 77 -10.10 10.02 -10.69
C ALA A 77 -11.09 9.00 -11.26
N ARG A 78 -10.63 8.17 -12.19
CA ARG A 78 -11.29 6.91 -12.57
C ARG A 78 -10.48 5.71 -12.08
N PHE A 79 -9.16 5.82 -12.14
CA PHE A 79 -8.25 4.76 -11.72
C PHE A 79 -7.48 5.20 -10.48
N VAL A 80 -7.42 4.31 -9.49
CA VAL A 80 -6.59 4.47 -8.29
C VAL A 80 -5.58 3.33 -8.28
N LYS A 81 -4.29 3.67 -8.35
CA LYS A 81 -3.19 2.71 -8.29
C LYS A 81 -2.52 2.76 -6.94
N ILE A 82 -2.40 1.59 -6.31
CA ILE A 82 -1.75 1.42 -5.03
C ILE A 82 -0.54 0.52 -5.24
N LYS A 83 0.64 0.96 -4.79
CA LYS A 83 1.89 0.19 -4.83
C LYS A 83 2.45 0.07 -3.42
N ALA A 84 2.77 -1.14 -2.99
CA ALA A 84 3.49 -1.37 -1.75
C ALA A 84 4.76 -2.20 -2.03
N THR A 85 5.91 -1.57 -1.86
CA THR A 85 7.22 -2.16 -2.16
C THR A 85 7.65 -3.07 -1.02
N ASN A 86 7.78 -4.36 -1.28
CA ASN A 86 8.19 -5.36 -0.29
C ASN A 86 9.66 -5.13 0.11
N ILE A 87 9.99 -5.46 1.37
CA ILE A 87 11.40 -5.43 1.80
C ILE A 87 12.24 -6.50 1.08
N GLY A 88 11.58 -7.53 0.52
CA GLY A 88 12.16 -8.64 -0.21
C GLY A 88 12.64 -9.71 0.76
N THR A 89 13.88 -9.60 1.18
CA THR A 89 14.51 -10.50 2.15
C THR A 89 14.48 -9.88 3.54
N ILE A 90 14.13 -10.68 4.55
CA ILE A 90 14.11 -10.26 5.95
C ILE A 90 15.54 -9.93 6.39
N PRO A 91 15.81 -8.71 6.89
CA PRO A 91 17.14 -8.30 7.31
C PRO A 91 17.60 -9.04 8.56
N SER A 92 18.92 -9.10 8.76
CA SER A 92 19.52 -9.60 9.99
C SER A 92 18.97 -8.89 11.22
N GLY A 93 18.82 -9.62 12.32
CA GLY A 93 18.26 -9.10 13.57
C GLY A 93 16.74 -9.30 13.72
N PHE A 94 16.05 -9.78 12.68
CA PHE A 94 14.63 -10.13 12.75
C PHE A 94 14.40 -11.64 12.65
N TYR A 95 13.27 -12.09 13.18
CA TYR A 95 12.85 -13.48 13.03
C TYR A 95 12.69 -13.86 11.56
N GLY A 96 13.30 -14.97 11.14
CA GLY A 96 13.30 -15.39 9.74
C GLY A 96 14.28 -14.65 8.83
N ALA A 97 15.30 -13.98 9.39
CA ALA A 97 16.39 -13.37 8.63
C ALA A 97 16.91 -14.26 7.50
N GLY A 98 17.15 -13.66 6.33
CA GLY A 98 17.58 -14.37 5.12
C GLY A 98 16.46 -15.08 4.35
N THR A 99 15.23 -15.11 4.88
CA THR A 99 14.05 -15.63 4.15
C THR A 99 13.21 -14.50 3.56
N LYS A 100 12.24 -14.83 2.70
CA LYS A 100 11.34 -13.85 2.10
C LYS A 100 10.37 -13.26 3.13
N ALA A 101 10.21 -11.94 3.12
CA ALA A 101 9.21 -11.27 3.93
C ALA A 101 7.80 -11.42 3.34
N LEU A 102 6.82 -11.67 4.21
CA LEU A 102 5.41 -11.71 3.83
C LEU A 102 4.82 -10.31 3.92
N LEU A 103 4.40 -9.76 2.78
CA LEU A 103 3.64 -8.51 2.73
C LEU A 103 2.15 -8.85 2.83
N LEU A 104 1.48 -8.32 3.85
CA LEU A 104 0.03 -8.43 4.01
C LEU A 104 -0.60 -7.03 3.89
N VAL A 105 -1.47 -6.95 2.91
CA VAL A 105 -2.34 -5.83 2.59
C VAL A 105 -3.75 -6.38 2.64
N ASP A 106 -4.66 -5.65 3.25
CA ASP A 106 -6.07 -6.05 3.37
C ASP A 106 -6.97 -5.14 2.52
N GLU A 107 -7.98 -4.52 3.12
CA GLU A 107 -9.01 -3.75 2.42
C GLU A 107 -8.48 -2.43 1.82
N ILE A 108 -9.01 -2.07 0.64
CA ILE A 108 -8.83 -0.75 0.01
C ILE A 108 -10.19 -0.05 0.05
N ILE A 109 -10.23 1.13 0.68
CA ILE A 109 -11.42 1.96 0.81
C ILE A 109 -11.18 3.25 0.03
N ILE A 110 -12.15 3.68 -0.79
CA ILE A 110 -12.06 4.91 -1.60
C ILE A 110 -13.35 5.71 -1.39
N ASN A 111 -13.22 6.96 -0.94
CA ASN A 111 -14.33 7.89 -0.63
C ASN A 111 -14.09 9.29 -1.19
#